data_AF-A0A5C9CLY9-F1
#
_entry.id   AF-A0A5C9CLY9-F1
#
_cell.length_a   1.000
_cell.length_b   1.000
_cell.length_c   1.000
_cell.angle_alpha   90.00
_cell.angle_beta   90.00
_cell.angle_gamma   90.00
#
_symmetry.space_group_name_H-M   'P 1'
#
loop_
_entity.id
_entity.type
_entity.pdbx_description
1 polymer ?
#
loop_
_entity_poly.entity_id
_entity_poly.type
_entity_poly.pdbx_seq_one_letter_code
_entity_poly.pdbx_strand_id
1 'polypeptide(L)'
;MYALALPDDLPVTCQTVWQAALELQSFARAKPGSTHPLVAVTSQDVGKALGMELFRLVPGRELLIIDEVHTRAGDYLDIGKSYFNGGTIPITVKSLAFPH
;
A
#
# COMPACT_ATOMS: atom_id res chain seq x y z
N MET A 1 5.26 3.42 -11.98
CA MET A 1 4.81 3.37 -10.58
C MET A 1 4.05 2.06 -10.36
N TYR A 2 4.19 1.42 -9.20
CA TYR A 2 3.51 0.16 -8.86
C TYR A 2 2.84 0.29 -7.49
N ALA A 3 1.69 -0.34 -7.31
CA ALA A 3 1.05 -0.55 -6.02
C ALA A 3 0.96 -2.06 -5.75
N LEU A 4 1.25 -2.46 -4.52
CA LEU A 4 1.27 -3.86 -4.10
C LEU A 4 0.08 -4.12 -3.19
N ALA A 5 -0.85 -4.96 -3.63
CA ALA A 5 -1.96 -5.39 -2.81
C ALA A 5 -1.52 -6.54 -1.89
N LEU A 6 -1.84 -6.42 -0.59
CA LEU A 6 -1.67 -7.51 0.36
C LEU A 6 -2.84 -8.50 0.21
N PRO A 7 -2.65 -9.79 0.55
CA PRO A 7 -3.73 -10.77 0.51
C PRO A 7 -4.91 -10.36 1.39
N ASP A 8 -6.14 -10.53 0.92
CA ASP A 8 -7.36 -10.18 1.67
C ASP A 8 -7.58 -11.06 2.92
N ASP A 9 -7.02 -12.26 2.93
CA ASP A 9 -7.11 -13.22 4.03
C ASP A 9 -5.90 -13.17 4.97
N LEU A 10 -5.04 -12.15 4.85
CA LEU A 10 -3.85 -12.00 5.69
C LEU A 10 -4.27 -11.90 7.17
N PRO A 11 -3.84 -12.83 8.04
CA PRO A 11 -4.15 -12.75 9.46
C PRO A 11 -3.58 -11.47 10.07
N VAL A 12 -4.33 -10.79 10.94
CA VAL A 12 -3.88 -9.55 11.59
C VAL A 12 -3.10 -9.89 12.86
N THR A 13 -1.80 -10.14 12.72
CA THR A 13 -0.89 -10.43 13.83
C THR A 13 0.42 -9.66 13.67
N CYS A 14 1.17 -9.44 14.75
CA CYS A 14 2.48 -8.81 14.66
C CYS A 14 3.44 -9.57 13.73
N GLN A 15 3.37 -10.91 13.75
CA GLN A 15 4.23 -11.75 12.92
C GLN A 15 3.92 -11.55 11.43
N THR A 16 2.64 -11.55 11.05
CA THR A 16 2.23 -11.40 9.64
C THR A 16 2.51 -9.99 9.12
N VAL A 17 2.31 -8.95 9.93
CA VAL A 17 2.71 -7.57 9.56
C VAL A 17 4.21 -7.48 9.31
N TRP A 18 5.02 -8.08 10.19
CA TRP A 18 6.48 -8.10 10.01
C TRP A 18 6.90 -8.86 8.75
N GLN A 19 6.31 -10.03 8.48
CA GLN A 19 6.58 -10.78 7.25
C GLN A 19 6.20 -9.98 6.01
N ALA A 20 5.03 -9.33 6.00
CA ALA A 20 4.63 -8.46 4.89
C ALA A 20 5.63 -7.31 4.67
N ALA A 21 6.15 -6.72 5.74
CA ALA A 21 7.16 -5.66 5.65
C ALA A 21 8.47 -6.17 5.03
N LEU A 22 8.91 -7.39 5.35
CA LEU A 22 10.10 -8.01 4.77
C LEU A 22 9.92 -8.29 3.27
N GLU A 23 8.75 -8.79 2.86
CA GLU A 23 8.46 -9.03 1.44
C GLU A 23 8.38 -7.72 0.63
N LEU A 24 7.78 -6.67 1.21
CA LEU A 24 7.77 -5.35 0.60
C LEU A 24 9.17 -4.73 0.52
N GLN A 25 10.04 -4.97 1.51
CA GLN A 25 11.45 -4.58 1.46
C GLN A 25 12.19 -5.33 0.34
N SER A 26 11.97 -6.64 0.20
CA SER A 26 12.62 -7.47 -0.82
C SER A 26 12.27 -6.94 -2.22
N PHE A 27 10.98 -6.62 -2.45
CA PHE A 27 10.52 -5.98 -3.68
C PHE A 27 11.18 -4.62 -3.92
N ALA A 28 11.28 -3.77 -2.90
CA ALA A 28 11.89 -2.45 -3.01
C ALA A 28 13.38 -2.54 -3.38
N ARG A 29 14.12 -3.48 -2.79
CA ARG A 29 15.54 -3.73 -3.08
C ARG A 29 15.77 -4.25 -4.50
N ALA A 30 14.82 -5.00 -5.05
CA ALA A 30 14.88 -5.46 -6.44
C ALA A 30 14.73 -4.32 -7.47
N LYS A 31 14.40 -3.09 -7.04
CA LYS A 31 14.25 -1.91 -7.91
C LYS A 31 15.05 -0.70 -7.40
N PRO A 32 16.39 -0.80 -7.37
CA PRO A 32 17.24 0.28 -6.89
C PRO A 32 17.07 1.55 -7.75
N GLY A 33 17.16 2.72 -7.11
CA GLY A 33 17.14 4.02 -7.81
C GLY A 33 15.78 4.49 -8.33
N SER A 34 14.69 3.78 -8.05
CA SER A 34 13.36 4.29 -8.40
C SER A 34 13.07 5.61 -7.64
N THR A 35 12.33 6.54 -8.24
CA THR A 35 11.96 7.82 -7.60
C THR A 35 10.50 7.87 -7.13
N HIS A 36 9.71 6.83 -7.42
CA HIS A 36 8.31 6.74 -6.99
C HIS A 36 8.21 6.29 -5.52
N PRO A 37 7.11 6.56 -4.80
CA PRO A 37 6.91 5.95 -3.50
C PRO A 37 6.76 4.42 -3.62
N LEU A 38 7.06 3.70 -2.54
CA LEU A 38 6.59 2.33 -2.34
C LEU A 38 5.13 2.40 -1.89
N VAL A 39 4.22 1.91 -2.72
CA VAL A 39 2.78 1.94 -2.46
C VAL A 39 2.29 0.55 -2.07
N ALA A 40 1.67 0.43 -0.90
CA ALA A 40 1.03 -0.79 -0.42
C ALA A 40 -0.47 -0.53 -0.19
N VAL A 41 -1.31 -1.49 -0.57
CA VAL A 41 -2.77 -1.44 -0.41
C VAL A 41 -3.20 -2.70 0.33
N THR A 42 -4.03 -2.55 1.34
CA THR A 42 -4.47 -3.66 2.21
C THR A 42 -5.90 -3.43 2.62
N SER A 43 -6.68 -4.50 2.71
CA SER A 43 -8.07 -4.45 3.20
C SER A 43 -8.14 -4.51 4.74
N GLN A 44 -7.03 -4.83 5.40
CA GLN A 44 -6.90 -4.90 6.84
C GLN A 44 -6.46 -3.55 7.43
N ASP A 45 -6.93 -3.23 8.64
CA ASP A 45 -6.47 -2.06 9.42
C ASP A 45 -5.08 -2.32 10.03
N VAL A 46 -4.05 -2.25 9.18
CA VAL A 46 -2.64 -2.51 9.56
C VAL A 46 -1.68 -1.44 9.06
N GLY A 47 -2.16 -0.36 8.43
CA GLY A 47 -1.32 0.57 7.70
C GLY A 47 -0.32 1.29 8.59
N LYS A 48 -0.72 1.64 9.82
CA LYS A 48 0.21 2.22 10.81
C LYS A 48 1.33 1.25 11.19
N ALA A 49 1.00 0.01 11.52
CA ALA A 49 1.99 -0.99 11.96
C ALA A 49 2.96 -1.31 10.81
N LEU A 50 2.42 -1.58 9.62
CA LEU A 50 3.21 -1.85 8.42
C LEU A 50 4.10 -0.66 8.05
N GLY A 51 3.58 0.56 8.16
CA GLY A 51 4.33 1.80 7.88
C GLY A 51 5.49 2.02 8.83
N MET A 52 5.30 1.74 10.12
CA MET A 52 6.37 1.83 11.12
C MET A 52 7.50 0.84 10.85
N GLU A 53 7.18 -0.38 10.41
CA GLU A 53 8.19 -1.38 10.02
C GLU A 53 8.94 -0.96 8.76
N LEU A 54 8.21 -0.57 7.71
CA LEU A 54 8.79 -0.17 6.43
C LEU A 54 9.64 1.09 6.53
N PHE A 55 9.24 2.07 7.35
CA PHE A 55 10.04 3.28 7.55
C PHE A 55 11.47 2.97 8.02
N ARG A 56 11.65 1.90 8.80
CA ARG A 56 12.98 1.42 9.24
C ARG A 56 13.67 0.55 8.19
N LEU A 57 12.91 -0.29 7.49
CA LEU A 57 13.43 -1.29 6.56
C LEU A 57 13.85 -0.73 5.19
N VAL A 58 13.22 0.35 4.72
CA VAL A 58 13.48 0.97 3.42
C VAL A 58 13.78 2.47 3.57
N PRO A 59 14.88 2.83 4.26
CA PRO A 59 15.19 4.23 4.54
C PRO A 59 15.39 5.04 3.25
N GLY A 60 14.88 6.27 3.23
CA GLY A 60 15.00 7.19 2.10
C GLY A 60 14.01 6.94 0.97
N ARG A 61 13.15 5.90 1.07
CA ARG A 61 12.06 5.65 0.14
C ARG A 61 10.77 6.29 0.68
N GLU A 62 10.10 7.12 -0.12
CA GLU A 62 8.75 7.58 0.24
C GLU A 62 7.80 6.39 0.33
N LEU A 63 6.91 6.41 1.33
CA LEU A 63 5.94 5.34 1.60
C LEU A 63 4.53 5.87 1.47
N LEU A 64 3.66 5.09 0.84
CA LEU A 64 2.21 5.31 0.85
C LEU A 64 1.55 3.99 1.19
N ILE A 65 0.92 3.91 2.37
CA ILE A 65 0.14 2.74 2.76
C ILE A 65 -1.31 3.15 2.83
N ILE A 66 -2.14 2.40 2.13
CA ILE A 66 -3.58 2.59 2.06
C ILE A 66 -4.19 1.33 2.66
N ASP A 67 -4.67 1.43 3.90
CA ASP A 67 -5.38 0.38 4.60
C ASP A 67 -6.90 0.51 4.50
N GLU A 68 -7.60 -0.55 4.88
CA GLU A 68 -9.06 -0.67 4.83
C GLU A 68 -9.67 -0.44 3.43
N VAL A 69 -8.90 -0.68 2.36
CA VAL A 69 -9.37 -0.58 0.96
C VAL A 69 -9.33 -1.95 0.29
N HIS A 70 -10.51 -2.43 -0.10
CA HIS A 70 -10.64 -3.62 -0.93
C HIS A 70 -10.35 -3.29 -2.39
N THR A 71 -9.46 -4.07 -3.02
CA THR A 71 -9.13 -3.96 -4.44
C THR A 71 -9.01 -5.34 -5.06
N ARG A 72 -9.14 -5.39 -6.38
CA ARG A 72 -8.92 -6.59 -7.20
C ARG A 72 -7.85 -6.28 -8.24
N ALA A 73 -7.24 -7.34 -8.77
CA ALA A 73 -6.32 -7.19 -9.89
C ALA A 73 -7.03 -6.48 -11.07
N GLY A 74 -6.43 -5.41 -11.57
CA GLY A 74 -7.00 -4.57 -12.62
C GLY A 74 -7.82 -3.37 -12.13
N ASP A 75 -8.01 -3.21 -10.82
CA ASP A 75 -8.56 -1.98 -10.27
C ASP A 75 -7.53 -0.84 -10.34
N TYR A 76 -8.03 0.38 -10.50
CA TYR A 76 -7.27 1.62 -10.47
C TYR A 76 -7.64 2.41 -9.22
N LEU A 77 -6.65 3.04 -8.59
CA LEU A 77 -6.85 3.92 -7.44
C LEU A 77 -6.62 5.37 -7.86
N ASP A 78 -7.67 6.17 -7.80
CA ASP A 78 -7.55 7.61 -7.93
C ASP A 78 -7.41 8.24 -6.54
N ILE A 79 -6.31 8.95 -6.34
CA ILE A 79 -6.01 9.68 -5.10
C ILE A 79 -6.24 11.17 -5.37
N GLY A 80 -7.24 11.74 -4.71
CA GLY A 80 -7.57 13.16 -4.88
C GLY A 80 -6.66 14.09 -4.08
N LYS A 81 -6.94 15.39 -4.15
CA LYS A 81 -6.27 16.38 -3.31
C LYS A 81 -6.75 16.26 -1.87
N SER A 82 -5.88 16.59 -0.92
CA SER A 82 -6.28 16.63 0.48
C SER A 82 -7.40 17.65 0.73
N TYR A 83 -8.34 17.27 1.58
CA TYR A 83 -9.34 18.13 2.20
C TYR A 83 -8.96 18.47 3.65
N PHE A 84 -9.57 19.53 4.19
CA PHE A 84 -9.45 19.95 5.60
C PHE A 84 -8.00 20.08 6.10
N ASN A 85 -7.24 21.04 5.55
CA ASN A 85 -5.87 21.37 5.97
C ASN A 85 -4.89 20.17 6.01
N GLY A 86 -5.09 19.13 5.20
CA GLY A 86 -4.18 17.97 5.19
C GLY A 86 -4.72 16.72 5.89
N GLY A 87 -5.85 16.80 6.59
CA GLY A 87 -6.31 15.73 7.47
C GLY A 87 -6.92 14.51 6.77
N THR A 88 -7.41 14.67 5.54
CA THR A 88 -8.07 13.57 4.81
C THR A 88 -7.74 13.66 3.33
N ILE A 89 -7.55 12.50 2.68
CA ILE A 89 -7.34 12.37 1.24
C ILE A 89 -8.41 11.43 0.70
N PRO A 90 -9.23 11.83 -0.29
CA PRO A 90 -10.23 10.94 -0.87
C PRO A 90 -9.55 9.90 -1.78
N ILE A 91 -10.03 8.66 -1.71
CA ILE A 91 -9.62 7.57 -2.59
C ILE A 91 -10.84 7.05 -3.32
N THR A 92 -10.73 6.83 -4.64
CA THR A 92 -11.75 6.17 -5.44
C THR A 92 -11.15 4.91 -6.08
N VAL A 93 -11.80 3.77 -5.84
CA VAL A 93 -11.50 2.51 -6.53
C VAL A 93 -12.30 2.48 -7.83
N LYS A 94 -11.62 2.35 -8.96
CA LYS A 94 -12.21 2.19 -10.29
C LYS A 94 -11.93 0.81 -10.82
N SER A 95 -12.97 0.01 -10.99
CA SER A 95 -12.88 -1.30 -11.64
C SER A 95 -13.15 -1.18 -13.13
N LEU A 96 -12.31 -1.83 -13.95
CA LEU A 96 -12.63 -2.02 -15.35
C LEU A 96 -13.75 -3.06 -15.48
N ALA A 97 -14.90 -2.64 -16.01
CA ALA A 97 -15.94 -3.54 -16.44
C ALA A 97 -15.61 -4.01 -17.87
N PHE A 98 -15.13 -5.25 -18.00
CA PHE A 98 -15.02 -5.89 -19.31
C PHE A 98 -16.36 -6.53 -19.64
N PRO A 99 -17.05 -6.11 -20.72
CA PRO A 99 -18.24 -6.80 -21.18
C PRO A 99 -17.86 -8.22 -21.61
N HIS A 100 -18.70 -9.18 -21.24
CA HIS A 100 -18.62 -10.57 -21.72
C HIS A 100 -18.92 -10.64 -23.22
#